data_AF-A0A3L7XH99-F1
#
_entry.id   AF-A0A3L7XH99-F1
#
_cell.length_a   1.000
_cell.length_b   1.000
_cell.length_c   1.000
_cell.angle_alpha   90.00
_cell.angle_beta   90.00
_cell.angle_gamma   90.00
#
_symmetry.space_group_name_H-M   'P 1'
#
loop_
_entity.id
_entity.type
_entity.pdbx_description
1 polymer ?
#
loop_
_entity_poly.entity_id
_entity_poly.type
_entity_poly.pdbx_seq_one_letter_code
_entity_poly.pdbx_strand_id
1 'polypeptide(L)'
;RLLRKGFAAAEVEQIMQRVEQAGEVNDARFATQWVETQTTFRPRGARALVSELRRRGLDAETIAVATAGVDELAAARMAAAGRMRRLAALPAAAVRRKLGDFLQRRGFAYDVVRSVVTECLTEQGAPPDDLQSED
;
A
#
# COMPACT_ATOMS: atom_id res chain seq x y z
N ARG A 1 -0.43 -34.73 16.76
CA ARG A 1 -0.51 -36.05 17.46
C ARG A 1 -1.99 -36.44 17.66
N LEU A 2 -2.81 -36.45 16.60
CA LEU A 2 -4.27 -36.70 16.63
C LEU A 2 -4.65 -38.17 16.33
N LEU A 3 -3.73 -38.98 15.81
CA LEU A 3 -3.90 -40.42 15.53
C LEU A 3 -4.07 -41.31 16.78
N ARG A 4 -4.15 -40.74 17.99
CA ARG A 4 -4.13 -41.50 19.25
C ARG A 4 -5.46 -41.48 20.01
N LYS A 5 -6.57 -41.06 19.39
CA LYS A 5 -7.89 -40.93 20.05
C LYS A 5 -9.10 -41.56 19.33
N GLY A 6 -8.91 -42.35 18.27
CA GLY A 6 -10.01 -43.12 17.67
C GLY A 6 -10.98 -42.34 16.77
N PHE A 7 -10.60 -41.15 16.30
CA PHE A 7 -11.34 -40.43 15.26
C PHE A 7 -11.10 -41.07 13.89
N ALA A 8 -12.14 -41.20 13.07
CA ALA A 8 -11.99 -41.66 11.69
C ALA A 8 -11.16 -40.63 10.91
N ALA A 9 -10.29 -41.07 10.00
CA ALA A 9 -9.43 -40.18 9.22
C ALA A 9 -10.22 -39.07 8.50
N ALA A 10 -11.45 -39.38 8.05
CA ALA A 10 -12.37 -38.44 7.43
C ALA A 10 -12.85 -37.31 8.36
N GLU A 11 -13.02 -37.56 9.67
CA GLU A 11 -13.41 -36.52 10.63
C GLU A 11 -12.25 -35.56 10.92
N VAL A 12 -11.02 -36.08 10.96
CA VAL A 12 -9.81 -35.25 11.12
C VAL A 12 -9.62 -34.35 9.89
N GLU A 13 -9.79 -34.89 8.68
CA GLU A 13 -9.72 -34.13 7.42
C GLU A 13 -10.74 -32.98 7.40
N GLN A 14 -12.01 -33.26 7.76
CA GLN A 14 -13.06 -32.23 7.81
C GLN A 14 -12.77 -31.13 8.84
N ILE A 15 -12.27 -31.49 10.03
CA ILE A 15 -11.92 -30.51 11.06
C ILE A 15 -10.75 -29.65 10.59
N MET A 16 -9.73 -30.25 9.96
CA MET A 16 -8.59 -29.51 9.41
C MET A 16 -9.02 -28.53 8.32
N GLN A 17 -9.84 -28.98 7.36
CA GLN A 17 -10.39 -28.12 6.31
C GLN A 17 -11.21 -26.96 6.89
N ARG A 18 -12.02 -27.22 7.93
CA ARG A 18 -12.84 -26.18 8.54
C ARG A 18 -12.01 -25.15 9.31
N VAL A 19 -10.92 -25.57 9.95
CA VAL A 19 -9.98 -24.67 10.64
C VAL A 19 -9.20 -23.83 9.63
N GLU A 20 -8.75 -24.44 8.54
CA GLU A 20 -8.04 -23.77 7.44
C GLU A 20 -8.91 -22.70 6.77
N GLN A 21 -10.12 -23.07 6.34
CA GLN A 21 -11.09 -22.12 5.76
C GLN A 21 -11.44 -20.98 6.72
N ALA A 22 -11.62 -21.28 8.02
CA ALA A 22 -11.90 -20.24 9.01
C ALA A 22 -10.71 -19.29 9.23
N GLY A 23 -9.47 -19.78 9.11
CA GLY A 23 -8.25 -18.99 9.16
C GLY A 23 -8.11 -18.07 7.94
N GLU A 24 -8.26 -18.61 6.73
CA GLU A 24 -8.19 -17.86 5.47
C GLU A 24 -9.20 -16.70 5.43
N VAL A 25 -10.45 -16.96 5.82
CA VAL A 25 -11.50 -15.93 5.88
C VAL A 25 -11.15 -14.82 6.88
N ASN A 26 -10.50 -15.16 7.99
CA ASN A 26 -10.09 -14.18 8.98
C ASN A 26 -8.93 -13.30 8.46
N ASP A 27 -7.93 -13.93 7.85
CA ASP A 27 -6.76 -13.23 7.30
C ASP A 27 -7.14 -12.30 6.16
N ALA A 28 -8.02 -12.74 5.25
CA ALA A 28 -8.55 -11.90 4.18
C ALA A 28 -9.28 -10.67 4.72
N ARG A 29 -10.18 -10.86 5.69
CA ARG A 29 -10.90 -9.75 6.31
C ARG A 29 -9.96 -8.79 7.04
N PHE A 30 -8.99 -9.33 7.77
CA PHE A 30 -7.98 -8.54 8.46
C PHE A 30 -7.15 -7.71 7.48
N ALA A 31 -6.68 -8.32 6.39
CA ALA A 31 -5.87 -7.67 5.38
C ALA A 31 -6.59 -6.46 4.77
N THR A 32 -7.85 -6.64 4.35
CA THR A 32 -8.68 -5.59 3.77
C THR A 32 -8.89 -4.43 4.74
N GLN A 33 -9.36 -4.71 5.97
CA GLN A 33 -9.58 -3.65 6.98
C GLN A 33 -8.28 -2.92 7.34
N TRP A 34 -7.17 -3.66 7.38
CA TRP A 34 -5.88 -3.09 7.67
C TRP A 34 -5.42 -2.14 6.55
N VAL A 35 -5.57 -2.54 5.29
CA VAL A 35 -5.26 -1.71 4.11
C VAL A 35 -6.11 -0.44 4.11
N GLU A 36 -7.43 -0.54 4.28
CA GLU A 36 -8.34 0.60 4.35
C GLU A 36 -7.95 1.59 5.47
N THR A 37 -7.59 1.07 6.64
CA THR A 37 -7.12 1.90 7.75
C THR A 37 -5.83 2.63 7.41
N GLN A 38 -4.86 1.96 6.77
CA GLN A 38 -3.61 2.61 6.40
C GLN A 38 -3.80 3.66 5.32
N THR A 39 -4.55 3.37 4.25
CA THR A 39 -4.77 4.31 3.16
C THR A 39 -5.51 5.57 3.63
N THR A 40 -6.42 5.43 4.59
CA THR A 40 -7.18 6.55 5.16
C THR A 40 -6.34 7.44 6.09
N PHE A 41 -5.68 6.85 7.10
CA PHE A 41 -5.07 7.64 8.18
C PHE A 41 -3.58 7.92 8.00
N ARG A 42 -2.87 7.02 7.30
CA ARG A 42 -1.43 7.11 7.10
C ARG A 42 -1.09 6.67 5.68
N PRO A 43 -1.48 7.43 4.64
CA PRO A 43 -1.39 6.96 3.27
C PRO A 43 0.04 6.49 2.95
N ARG A 44 0.11 5.24 2.48
CA ARG A 44 1.32 4.53 2.08
C ARG A 44 1.10 3.94 0.70
N GLY A 45 2.19 3.73 -0.02
CA GLY A 45 2.13 3.04 -1.31
C GLY A 45 2.01 1.53 -1.16
N ALA A 46 1.63 0.88 -2.25
CA ALA A 46 1.32 -0.55 -2.29
C ALA A 46 2.50 -1.38 -1.79
N ARG A 47 3.74 -1.02 -2.11
CA ARG A 47 4.95 -1.75 -1.67
C ARG A 47 5.09 -1.78 -0.15
N ALA A 48 4.79 -0.67 0.52
CA ALA A 48 4.86 -0.62 1.98
C ALA A 48 3.72 -1.42 2.63
N LEU A 49 2.52 -1.38 2.06
CA LEU A 49 1.38 -2.18 2.52
C LEU A 49 1.66 -3.68 2.41
N VAL A 50 2.12 -4.12 1.24
CA VAL A 50 2.53 -5.51 0.97
C VAL A 50 3.61 -5.96 1.95
N SER A 51 4.65 -5.14 2.15
CA SER A 51 5.73 -5.50 3.07
C SER A 51 5.26 -5.64 4.53
N GLU A 52 4.29 -4.84 4.96
CA GLU A 52 3.79 -4.90 6.33
C GLU A 52 2.83 -6.07 6.55
N LEU A 53 1.97 -6.38 5.58
CA LEU A 53 1.13 -7.58 5.63
C LEU A 53 1.97 -8.87 5.62
N ARG A 54 3.04 -8.94 4.79
CA ARG A 54 3.98 -10.08 4.83
C ARG A 54 4.64 -10.25 6.20
N ARG A 55 5.04 -9.13 6.84
CA ARG A 55 5.59 -9.17 8.20
C ARG A 55 4.59 -9.63 9.26
N ARG A 56 3.29 -9.47 8.99
CA ARG A 56 2.20 -9.97 9.85
C ARG A 56 1.88 -11.44 9.61
N GLY A 57 2.55 -12.09 8.66
CA GLY A 57 2.43 -13.52 8.39
C GLY A 57 1.36 -13.90 7.37
N LEU A 58 0.76 -12.93 6.67
CA LEU A 58 -0.25 -13.21 5.65
C LEU A 58 0.40 -13.74 4.37
N ASP A 59 -0.29 -14.67 3.71
CA ASP A 59 0.15 -15.27 2.47
C ASP A 59 0.05 -14.30 1.28
N ALA A 60 0.69 -14.66 0.16
CA ALA A 60 0.79 -13.79 -1.01
C ALA A 60 -0.55 -13.54 -1.71
N GLU A 61 -1.47 -14.50 -1.71
CA GLU A 61 -2.78 -14.40 -2.36
C GLU A 61 -3.68 -13.45 -1.57
N THR A 62 -3.77 -13.64 -0.26
CA THR A 62 -4.50 -12.74 0.64
C THR A 62 -4.03 -11.30 0.51
N ILE A 63 -2.70 -11.10 0.44
CA ILE A 63 -2.11 -9.76 0.26
C ILE A 63 -2.46 -9.17 -1.11
N ALA A 64 -2.37 -9.97 -2.17
CA ALA A 64 -2.70 -9.50 -3.52
C ALA A 64 -4.16 -9.05 -3.60
N VAL A 65 -5.09 -9.85 -3.06
CA VAL A 65 -6.52 -9.52 -3.01
C VAL A 65 -6.76 -8.24 -2.21
N ALA A 66 -6.20 -8.13 -1.00
CA ALA A 66 -6.41 -6.98 -0.15
C ALA A 66 -5.82 -5.68 -0.70
N THR A 67 -4.79 -5.76 -1.56
CA THR A 67 -4.13 -4.59 -2.15
C THR A 67 -4.60 -4.25 -3.56
N ALA A 68 -5.34 -5.14 -4.23
CA ALA A 68 -5.79 -4.96 -5.62
C ALA A 68 -6.69 -3.73 -5.83
N GLY A 69 -7.50 -3.37 -4.82
CA GLY A 69 -8.41 -2.23 -4.87
C GLY A 69 -7.82 -0.90 -4.39
N VAL A 70 -6.53 -0.85 -4.07
CA VAL A 70 -5.92 0.37 -3.53
C VAL A 70 -5.72 1.39 -4.64
N ASP A 71 -6.43 2.52 -4.53
CA ASP A 71 -6.11 3.70 -5.33
C ASP A 71 -4.84 4.38 -4.78
N GLU A 72 -3.70 3.91 -5.29
CA GLU A 72 -2.39 4.38 -4.88
C GLU A 72 -2.17 5.86 -5.24
N LEU A 73 -2.79 6.35 -6.32
CA LEU A 73 -2.72 7.74 -6.74
C LEU A 73 -3.48 8.65 -5.77
N ALA A 74 -4.70 8.28 -5.39
CA ALA A 74 -5.46 9.02 -4.38
C ALA A 74 -4.74 9.06 -3.02
N ALA A 75 -4.19 7.93 -2.58
CA ALA A 75 -3.40 7.85 -1.35
C ALA A 75 -2.15 8.74 -1.42
N ALA A 76 -1.45 8.77 -2.56
CA ALA A 76 -0.29 9.62 -2.76
C ALA A 76 -0.67 11.12 -2.74
N ARG A 77 -1.78 11.51 -3.37
CA ARG A 77 -2.31 12.89 -3.32
C ARG A 77 -2.62 13.33 -1.89
N MET A 78 -3.29 12.49 -1.10
CA MET A 78 -3.55 12.77 0.31
C MET A 78 -2.26 12.98 1.11
N ALA A 79 -1.26 12.12 0.91
CA ALA A 79 0.05 12.27 1.55
C ALA A 79 0.77 13.56 1.11
N ALA A 80 0.69 13.89 -0.18
CA ALA A 80 1.31 15.07 -0.76
C ALA A 80 0.67 16.35 -0.22
N ALA A 81 -0.65 16.47 -0.19
CA ALA A 81 -1.36 17.63 0.36
C ALA A 81 -0.94 17.93 1.81
N GLY A 82 -0.82 16.89 2.64
CA GLY A 82 -0.33 17.02 4.01
C GLY A 82 1.11 17.56 4.09
N ARG A 83 1.98 17.13 3.17
CA ARG A 83 3.40 17.52 3.11
C ARG A 83 3.61 18.89 2.48
N MET A 84 2.80 19.24 1.48
CA MET A 84 2.87 20.46 0.69
C MET A 84 2.73 21.73 1.52
N ARG A 85 1.92 21.69 2.59
CA ARG A 85 1.82 22.77 3.58
C ARG A 85 3.16 23.20 4.18
N ARG A 86 4.17 22.31 4.22
CA ARG A 86 5.51 22.59 4.75
C ARG A 86 6.53 22.95 3.66
N LEU A 87 6.18 22.74 2.40
CA LEU A 87 7.09 22.89 1.26
C LEU A 87 6.71 24.08 0.35
N ALA A 88 5.51 24.63 0.48
CA ALA A 88 4.97 25.67 -0.41
C ALA A 88 5.83 26.94 -0.53
N ALA A 89 6.67 27.26 0.46
CA ALA A 89 7.57 28.42 0.42
C ALA A 89 8.93 28.13 -0.25
N LEU A 90 9.19 26.88 -0.67
CA LEU A 90 10.45 26.47 -1.25
C LEU A 90 10.44 26.60 -2.78
N PRO A 91 11.62 26.76 -3.41
CA PRO A 91 11.73 26.71 -4.86
C PRO A 91 11.23 25.38 -5.44
N ALA A 92 10.66 25.41 -6.64
CA ALA A 92 10.08 24.23 -7.31
C ALA A 92 11.03 23.02 -7.33
N ALA A 93 12.32 23.21 -7.62
CA ALA A 93 13.32 22.14 -7.61
C ALA A 93 13.50 21.49 -6.22
N ALA A 94 13.41 22.29 -5.14
CA ALA A 94 13.49 21.78 -3.78
C ALA A 94 12.20 21.07 -3.36
N VAL A 95 11.03 21.56 -3.79
CA VAL A 95 9.73 20.88 -3.60
C VAL A 95 9.75 19.53 -4.30
N ARG A 96 10.13 19.49 -5.59
CA ARG A 96 10.23 18.26 -6.41
C ARG A 96 11.02 17.18 -5.70
N ARG A 97 12.26 17.49 -5.31
CA ARG A 97 13.15 16.55 -4.60
C ARG A 97 12.54 16.12 -3.25
N LYS A 98 12.18 17.07 -2.39
CA LYS A 98 11.73 16.76 -1.02
C LYS A 98 10.39 16.03 -0.97
N LEU A 99 9.47 16.34 -1.90
CA LEU A 99 8.19 15.66 -2.01
C LEU A 99 8.36 14.27 -2.63
N GLY A 100 9.15 14.15 -3.69
CA GLY A 100 9.51 12.88 -4.30
C GLY A 100 10.13 11.90 -3.29
N ASP A 101 11.19 12.31 -2.59
CA ASP A 101 11.85 11.50 -1.56
C ASP A 101 10.91 11.12 -0.42
N PHE A 102 9.95 11.99 -0.10
CA PHE A 102 8.96 11.75 0.95
C PHE A 102 7.98 10.67 0.53
N LEU A 103 7.45 10.72 -0.70
CA LEU A 103 6.50 9.73 -1.20
C LEU A 103 7.18 8.38 -1.47
N GLN A 104 8.39 8.37 -2.06
CA GLN A 104 9.14 7.12 -2.27
C GLN A 104 9.42 6.37 -0.96
N ARG A 105 9.82 7.08 0.10
CA ARG A 105 10.02 6.47 1.44
C ARG A 105 8.74 5.94 2.07
N ARG A 106 7.56 6.36 1.58
CA ARG A 106 6.25 5.80 1.98
C ARG A 106 5.84 4.61 1.12
N GLY A 107 6.68 4.20 0.17
CA GLY A 107 6.49 3.00 -0.65
C GLY A 107 5.64 3.22 -1.89
N PHE A 108 5.39 4.47 -2.29
CA PHE A 108 4.66 4.78 -3.52
C PHE A 108 5.49 4.41 -4.76
N ALA A 109 4.81 3.86 -5.77
CA ALA A 109 5.43 3.56 -7.07
C ALA A 109 5.97 4.82 -7.77
N TYR A 110 7.02 4.67 -8.57
CA TYR A 110 7.76 5.81 -9.14
C TYR A 110 6.89 6.69 -10.06
N ASP A 111 6.08 6.06 -10.89
CA ASP A 111 5.10 6.68 -11.78
C ASP A 111 4.05 7.49 -11.00
N VAL A 112 3.52 6.92 -9.91
CA VAL A 112 2.59 7.61 -9.01
C VAL A 112 3.27 8.83 -8.37
N VAL A 113 4.50 8.67 -7.87
CA VAL A 113 5.27 9.78 -7.30
C VAL A 113 5.49 10.89 -8.32
N ARG A 114 5.93 10.55 -9.54
CA ARG A 114 6.17 11.52 -10.61
C ARG A 114 4.88 12.27 -10.97
N SER A 115 3.76 11.56 -11.11
CA SER A 115 2.46 12.15 -11.41
C SER A 115 2.05 13.17 -10.35
N VAL A 116 2.06 12.78 -9.07
CA VAL A 116 1.62 13.64 -7.96
C VAL A 116 2.56 14.82 -7.74
N VAL A 117 3.87 14.63 -7.88
CA VAL A 117 4.83 15.73 -7.76
C VAL A 117 4.61 16.76 -8.88
N THR A 118 4.37 16.30 -10.10
CA THR A 118 4.08 17.19 -11.23
C THR A 118 2.78 17.95 -11.00
N GLU A 119 1.72 17.27 -10.60
CA GLU A 119 0.41 17.87 -10.25
C GLU A 119 0.58 19.00 -9.21
N CYS A 120 1.24 18.72 -8.08
CA CYS A 120 1.46 19.72 -7.02
C CYS A 120 2.34 20.91 -7.44
N LEU A 121 3.25 20.74 -8.40
CA LEU A 121 4.10 21.83 -8.90
C LEU A 121 3.34 22.71 -9.88
N THR A 122 2.55 22.10 -10.78
CA THR A 122 1.65 22.82 -11.69
C THR A 122 0.65 23.68 -10.92
N GLU A 123 0.08 23.16 -9.82
CA GLU A 123 -0.82 23.91 -8.93
C GLU A 123 -0.16 25.15 -8.29
N GLN A 124 1.16 25.15 -8.11
CA GLN A 124 1.92 26.30 -7.62
C GLN A 124 2.35 27.27 -8.73
N GLY A 125 1.94 27.03 -9.98
CA GLY A 125 2.31 27.84 -11.13
C GLY A 125 3.72 27.55 -11.68
N ALA A 126 4.36 26.46 -11.24
CA ALA A 126 5.58 25.99 -11.90
C ALA A 126 5.20 25.24 -13.20
N PRO A 127 5.93 25.42 -14.31
CA PRO A 127 5.65 24.69 -15.53
C PRO A 127 5.77 23.17 -15.29
N PRO A 128 4.94 22.35 -15.94
CA PRO A 128 5.12 20.91 -15.96
C PRO A 128 6.53 20.59 -16.50
N ASP A 129 7.11 19.49 -16.02
CA ASP A 129 8.47 19.09 -16.38
C ASP A 129 8.57 18.86 -17.90
N ASP A 130 9.25 19.75 -18.63
CA ASP A 130 9.72 19.52 -19.99
C ASP A 130 10.89 18.52 -19.94
N LEU A 131 10.63 17.26 -19.58
CA LEU A 131 11.60 16.17 -19.69
C LEU A 131 11.52 15.50 -21.07
N GLN A 132 11.48 16.30 -22.14
CA GLN A 132 11.80 15.85 -23.49
C GLN A 132 13.22 16.29 -23.84
N SER A 133 14.23 15.60 -23.30
CA SER A 133 15.56 15.47 -23.91
C SER A 133 16.49 14.79 -22.92
N GLU A 134 16.63 13.47 -23.00
CA GLU A 134 17.91 12.74 -22.91
C GLU A 134 17.68 11.38 -23.60
N ASP A 135 17.84 11.37 -24.93
CA ASP A 135 18.32 10.22 -25.71
C ASP A 135 19.82 10.46 -26.01
#